data_AF-K3VFI9-F1
#
_entry.id   AF-K3VFI9-F1
#
_cell.length_a   1.000
_cell.length_b   1.000
_cell.length_c   1.000
_cell.angle_alpha   90.00
_cell.angle_beta   90.00
_cell.angle_gamma   90.00
#
_symmetry.space_group_name_H-M   'P 1'
#
loop_
_entity.id
_entity.type
_entity.pdbx_description
1 polymer ?
#
loop_
_entity_poly.entity_id
_entity_poly.type
_entity_poly.pdbx_seq_one_letter_code
_entity_poly.pdbx_strand_id
1 'polypeptide(L)'
;MNRLFGRREEPRRSSDDDYNKMQYFTPRGNIPAKVVEQQVRERVIDPNDKTKYKYPHQYKNDEKDANGNPRQNFEPFERRNRPADEVPFFEIPINSRINLDKKPAPLKSVQKLEKEPPHHNDRARVQLNELNDSGPLRGVVAVEKQTGHNCGVAGVIYHPEGSTHDLDRARMGPLNREGRQFLKRFADDDGDHRVTTWPPRDEDGDDLALYEGRYEKVRASKPKPMPKSPNNKFFKK
;
A
#
# COMPACT_ATOMS: atom_id res chain seq x y z
N MET A 1 -20.26 9.20 -53.97
CA MET A 1 -19.75 8.41 -52.82
C MET A 1 -18.62 9.20 -52.18
N ASN A 2 -18.73 9.55 -50.89
CA ASN A 2 -17.63 9.83 -49.96
C ASN A 2 -18.23 10.10 -48.57
N ARG A 3 -18.38 9.02 -47.78
CA ARG A 3 -18.72 9.04 -46.35
C ARG A 3 -17.45 8.70 -45.58
N LEU A 4 -16.68 9.69 -45.17
CA LEU A 4 -15.49 9.48 -44.33
C LEU A 4 -15.47 10.52 -43.21
N PHE A 5 -15.89 10.05 -42.03
CA PHE A 5 -15.55 10.57 -40.69
C PHE A 5 -16.01 11.98 -40.29
N GLY A 6 -17.32 12.14 -40.04
CA GLY A 6 -17.78 13.10 -39.05
C GLY A 6 -17.47 12.58 -37.64
N ARG A 7 -16.30 12.93 -37.08
CA ARG A 7 -16.13 12.85 -35.62
C ARG A 7 -17.07 13.88 -35.02
N ARG A 8 -18.17 13.43 -34.41
CA ARG A 8 -18.90 14.27 -33.47
C ARG A 8 -17.89 14.66 -32.38
N GLU A 9 -17.62 15.95 -32.22
CA GLU A 9 -17.05 16.48 -30.98
C GLU A 9 -18.10 16.25 -29.89
N GLU A 10 -18.13 15.04 -29.35
CA GLU A 10 -18.81 14.82 -28.08
C GLU A 10 -18.05 15.64 -27.03
N PRO A 11 -18.72 16.55 -26.29
CA PRO A 11 -18.09 17.27 -25.21
C PRO A 11 -17.52 16.23 -24.23
N ARG A 12 -16.22 16.35 -23.92
CA ARG A 12 -15.53 15.48 -22.96
C ARG A 12 -16.38 15.39 -21.68
N ARG A 13 -17.03 14.25 -21.44
CA ARG A 13 -17.73 13.98 -20.18
C ARG A 13 -16.70 14.00 -19.06
N SER A 14 -16.69 15.08 -18.29
CA SER A 14 -15.75 15.29 -17.18
C SER A 14 -16.26 14.75 -15.84
N SER A 15 -17.32 13.94 -15.79
CA SER A 15 -18.01 13.64 -14.52
C SER A 15 -17.79 12.23 -13.95
N ASP A 16 -17.50 11.21 -14.76
CA ASP A 16 -17.50 9.81 -14.28
C ASP A 16 -16.11 9.31 -13.85
N ASP A 17 -15.06 10.09 -14.07
CA ASP A 17 -13.66 9.65 -13.93
C ASP A 17 -12.90 10.42 -12.83
N ASP A 18 -13.62 11.19 -12.01
CA ASP A 18 -13.00 12.01 -10.96
C ASP A 18 -12.43 11.14 -9.84
N TYR A 19 -13.14 10.08 -9.42
CA TYR A 19 -12.65 9.16 -8.38
C TYR A 19 -11.35 8.44 -8.79
N ASN A 20 -11.21 8.10 -10.08
CA ASN A 20 -9.99 7.52 -10.64
C ASN A 20 -8.80 8.49 -10.64
N LYS A 21 -9.07 9.79 -10.46
CA LYS A 21 -8.07 10.86 -10.33
C LYS A 21 -7.94 11.34 -8.89
N MET A 22 -8.47 10.62 -7.91
CA MET A 22 -8.29 10.93 -6.49
C MET A 22 -7.30 9.99 -5.82
N GLN A 23 -6.68 10.48 -4.76
CA GLN A 23 -5.84 9.71 -3.86
C GLN A 23 -6.05 10.14 -2.40
N TYR A 24 -5.72 9.23 -1.50
CA TYR A 24 -5.62 9.47 -0.08
C TYR A 24 -4.18 9.85 0.28
N PHE A 25 -4.03 10.99 0.96
CA PHE A 25 -2.76 11.48 1.48
C PHE A 25 -2.59 11.00 2.92
N THR A 26 -1.49 10.30 3.17
CA THR A 26 -1.08 9.93 4.54
C THR A 26 0.40 10.26 4.75
N PRO A 27 0.84 10.50 5.99
CA PRO A 27 2.26 10.67 6.30
C PRO A 27 3.11 9.46 5.89
N ARG A 28 2.49 8.27 5.78
CA ARG A 28 3.14 7.01 5.39
C ARG A 28 3.16 6.77 3.88
N GLY A 29 2.60 7.66 3.08
CA GLY A 29 2.53 7.55 1.62
C GLY A 29 1.16 7.88 1.04
N ASN A 30 1.13 8.06 -0.27
CA ASN A 30 -0.08 8.37 -1.03
C ASN A 30 -0.68 7.08 -1.62
N ILE A 31 -1.98 6.86 -1.46
CA ILE A 31 -2.68 5.71 -2.06
C ILE A 31 -3.76 6.18 -3.02
N PRO A 32 -3.76 5.75 -4.28
CA PRO A 32 -4.84 6.05 -5.22
C PRO A 32 -6.18 5.44 -4.78
N ALA A 33 -7.28 6.20 -4.91
CA ALA A 33 -8.59 5.77 -4.42
C ALA A 33 -9.09 4.50 -5.13
N LYS A 34 -8.79 4.35 -6.43
CA LYS A 34 -9.08 3.15 -7.22
C LYS A 34 -8.46 1.87 -6.63
N VAL A 35 -7.23 1.95 -6.12
CA VAL A 35 -6.55 0.79 -5.52
C VAL A 35 -7.25 0.38 -4.23
N VAL A 36 -7.63 1.35 -3.40
CA VAL A 36 -8.37 1.10 -2.17
C VAL A 36 -9.67 0.40 -2.47
N GLU A 37 -10.44 0.93 -3.43
CA GLU A 37 -11.72 0.36 -3.84
C GLU A 37 -11.58 -1.07 -4.36
N GLN A 38 -10.57 -1.34 -5.21
CA GLN A 38 -10.32 -2.68 -5.71
C GLN A 38 -9.94 -3.65 -4.59
N GLN A 39 -8.94 -3.32 -3.77
CA GLN A 39 -8.48 -4.18 -2.68
C GLN A 39 -9.57 -4.47 -1.65
N VAL A 40 -10.47 -3.52 -1.43
CA VAL A 40 -11.62 -3.66 -0.53
C VAL A 40 -12.71 -4.53 -1.17
N ARG A 41 -13.03 -4.32 -2.44
CA ARG A 41 -14.07 -5.09 -3.16
C ARG A 41 -13.72 -6.56 -3.28
N GLU A 42 -12.45 -6.89 -3.42
CA GLU A 42 -11.96 -8.27 -3.49
C GLU A 42 -12.11 -9.02 -2.16
N ARG A 43 -12.40 -8.34 -1.04
CA ARG A 43 -12.54 -8.99 0.26
C ARG A 43 -13.99 -9.34 0.55
N VAL A 44 -14.19 -10.58 1.02
CA VAL A 44 -15.45 -11.04 1.59
C VAL A 44 -15.55 -10.49 3.01
N ILE A 45 -16.67 -9.83 3.32
CA ILE A 45 -16.97 -9.32 4.66
C ILE A 45 -18.19 -10.05 5.18
N ASP A 46 -18.00 -10.83 6.25
CA ASP A 46 -19.12 -11.40 6.98
C ASP A 46 -19.47 -10.48 8.15
N PRO A 47 -20.61 -9.77 8.10
CA PRO A 47 -21.00 -8.87 9.17
C PRO A 47 -21.37 -9.59 10.47
N ASN A 48 -21.53 -10.92 10.45
CA ASN A 48 -21.85 -11.74 11.61
C ASN A 48 -20.61 -12.39 12.24
N ASP A 49 -19.44 -12.28 11.62
CA ASP A 49 -18.20 -12.78 12.21
C ASP A 49 -17.86 -11.98 13.47
N LYS A 50 -17.69 -12.70 14.59
CA LYS A 50 -17.36 -12.13 15.90
C LYS A 50 -15.85 -12.09 16.16
N THR A 51 -15.03 -12.49 15.18
CA THR A 51 -13.58 -12.62 15.36
C THR A 51 -12.88 -11.26 15.35
N LYS A 52 -12.80 -10.61 16.51
CA LYS A 52 -12.19 -9.27 16.68
C LYS A 52 -10.69 -9.18 16.34
N TYR A 53 -9.98 -10.31 16.34
CA TYR A 53 -8.52 -10.33 16.12
C TYR A 53 -8.12 -10.57 14.67
N LYS A 54 -9.09 -10.76 13.78
CA LYS A 54 -8.88 -10.97 12.34
C LYS A 54 -9.43 -9.78 11.57
N TYR A 55 -9.05 -9.72 10.30
CA TYR A 55 -9.57 -8.76 9.35
C TYR A 55 -10.49 -9.49 8.35
N PRO A 56 -11.56 -8.85 7.87
CA PRO A 56 -12.12 -7.56 8.31
C PRO A 56 -12.77 -7.64 9.71
N HIS A 57 -12.78 -6.53 10.46
CA HIS A 57 -13.57 -6.44 11.69
C HIS A 57 -14.26 -5.09 11.83
N GLN A 58 -15.27 -5.04 12.71
CA GLN A 58 -16.12 -3.87 12.87
C GLN A 58 -15.34 -2.68 13.43
N TYR A 59 -15.41 -1.56 12.71
CA TYR A 59 -14.83 -0.28 13.08
C TYR A 59 -15.90 0.61 13.73
N LYS A 60 -15.60 1.11 14.93
CA LYS A 60 -16.59 1.81 15.76
C LYS A 60 -16.68 3.30 15.49
N ASN A 61 -15.62 3.92 14.94
CA ASN A 61 -15.55 5.36 14.69
C ASN A 61 -15.73 6.16 15.99
N ASP A 62 -15.03 5.74 17.05
CA ASP A 62 -15.09 6.26 18.42
C ASP A 62 -13.71 6.80 18.88
N GLU A 63 -12.96 7.40 17.96
CA GLU A 63 -11.65 8.01 18.24
C GLU A 63 -11.74 9.14 19.27
N LYS A 64 -10.59 9.53 19.79
CA LYS A 64 -10.44 10.68 20.69
C LYS A 64 -9.48 11.70 20.09
N ASP A 65 -9.77 12.97 20.32
CA ASP A 65 -8.83 14.05 20.01
C ASP A 65 -7.67 14.08 21.03
N ALA A 66 -6.69 14.97 20.80
CA ALA A 66 -5.54 15.14 21.70
C ALA A 66 -5.94 15.56 23.14
N ASN A 67 -7.15 16.07 23.33
CA ASN A 67 -7.70 16.49 24.62
C ASN A 67 -8.57 15.40 25.27
N GLY A 68 -8.73 14.24 24.61
CA GLY A 68 -9.54 13.13 25.08
C GLY A 68 -11.05 13.25 24.77
N ASN A 69 -11.48 14.27 24.03
CA ASN A 69 -12.86 14.42 23.59
C ASN A 69 -13.17 13.43 22.47
N PRO A 70 -14.41 12.90 22.40
CA PRO A 70 -14.82 12.04 21.31
C PRO A 70 -14.70 12.77 19.96
N ARG A 71 -14.01 12.13 19.02
CA ARG A 71 -13.84 12.59 17.64
C ARG A 71 -14.29 11.46 16.72
N GLN A 72 -15.12 11.79 15.74
CA GLN A 72 -15.50 10.84 14.70
C GLN A 72 -14.67 11.11 13.45
N ASN A 73 -14.06 10.06 12.89
CA ASN A 73 -13.35 10.16 11.61
C ASN A 73 -14.33 10.23 10.44
N PHE A 74 -15.49 9.59 10.57
CA PHE A 74 -16.52 9.50 9.55
C PHE A 74 -17.86 10.04 10.02
N GLU A 75 -18.57 10.66 9.10
CA GLU A 75 -19.85 11.31 9.33
C GLU A 75 -21.02 10.34 9.02
N PRO A 76 -22.23 10.59 9.56
CA PRO A 76 -23.38 9.72 9.35
C PRO A 76 -23.77 9.51 7.87
N PHE A 77 -23.54 10.49 7.01
CA PHE A 77 -23.85 10.39 5.58
C PHE A 77 -23.00 9.34 4.86
N GLU A 78 -21.82 9.01 5.39
CA GLU A 78 -20.93 7.97 4.85
C GLU A 78 -21.48 6.56 5.13
N ARG A 79 -22.48 6.45 6.02
CA ARG A 79 -23.35 5.26 6.20
C ARG A 79 -24.69 5.39 5.46
N ARG A 80 -24.77 6.27 4.46
CA ARG A 80 -26.03 6.60 3.75
C ARG A 80 -27.13 7.10 4.71
N ASN A 81 -26.74 7.76 5.80
CA ASN A 81 -27.64 8.21 6.88
C ASN A 81 -28.45 7.07 7.53
N ARG A 82 -27.97 5.82 7.46
CA ARG A 82 -28.57 4.68 8.16
C ARG A 82 -27.92 4.47 9.53
N PRO A 83 -28.65 3.89 10.50
CA PRO A 83 -28.11 3.64 11.83
C PRO A 83 -26.95 2.63 11.80
N ALA A 84 -26.05 2.74 12.78
CA ALA A 84 -24.87 1.89 12.91
C ALA A 84 -25.19 0.40 13.04
N ASP A 85 -26.37 0.07 13.56
CA ASP A 85 -26.84 -1.30 13.75
C ASP A 85 -27.25 -1.98 12.44
N GLU A 86 -27.69 -1.19 11.46
CA GLU A 86 -28.05 -1.68 10.12
C GLU A 86 -26.85 -1.66 9.16
N VAL A 87 -26.09 -0.56 9.19
CA VAL A 87 -24.93 -0.36 8.31
C VAL A 87 -23.68 0.01 9.15
N PRO A 88 -23.07 -0.98 9.83
CA PRO A 88 -21.80 -0.76 10.53
C PRO A 88 -20.65 -0.47 9.57
N PHE A 89 -19.59 0.15 10.11
CA PHE A 89 -18.31 0.22 9.41
C PHE A 89 -17.45 -1.00 9.69
N PHE A 90 -16.66 -1.41 8.71
CA PHE A 90 -15.60 -2.40 8.84
C PHE A 90 -14.28 -1.82 8.40
N GLU A 91 -13.20 -2.18 9.10
CA GLU A 91 -11.83 -1.88 8.70
C GLU A 91 -11.18 -3.07 7.98
N ILE A 92 -10.49 -2.77 6.87
CA ILE A 92 -9.79 -3.73 6.02
C ILE A 92 -8.36 -3.23 5.78
N PRO A 93 -7.32 -4.05 5.95
CA PRO A 93 -5.95 -3.66 5.62
C PRO A 93 -5.78 -3.44 4.12
N ILE A 94 -5.23 -2.27 3.76
CA ILE A 94 -4.85 -1.93 2.38
C ILE A 94 -3.44 -2.45 2.17
N ASN A 95 -3.32 -3.75 1.95
CA ASN A 95 -2.08 -4.44 1.65
C ASN A 95 -2.41 -5.68 0.81
N SER A 96 -1.81 -5.83 -0.37
CA SER A 96 -2.01 -7.01 -1.21
C SER A 96 -1.36 -8.27 -0.64
N ARG A 97 -0.35 -8.12 0.23
CA ARG A 97 0.44 -9.25 0.79
C ARG A 97 -0.15 -9.88 2.05
N ILE A 98 -1.14 -9.23 2.67
CA ILE A 98 -1.73 -9.76 3.90
C ILE A 98 -2.60 -10.99 3.62
N ASN A 99 -2.42 -12.03 4.43
CA ASN A 99 -3.32 -13.16 4.50
C ASN A 99 -4.38 -12.91 5.59
N LEU A 100 -5.64 -12.74 5.17
CA LEU A 100 -6.76 -12.42 6.06
C LEU A 100 -7.23 -13.60 6.93
N ASP A 101 -6.99 -14.84 6.49
CA ASP A 101 -7.36 -16.03 7.25
C ASP A 101 -6.50 -16.20 8.51
N LYS A 102 -5.27 -15.66 8.45
CA LYS A 102 -4.30 -15.67 9.53
C LYS A 102 -4.39 -14.40 10.36
N LYS A 103 -4.08 -14.53 11.65
CA LYS A 103 -3.97 -13.37 12.55
C LYS A 103 -2.85 -12.44 12.05
N PRO A 104 -3.06 -11.11 12.03
CA PRO A 104 -1.99 -10.18 11.70
C PRO A 104 -0.89 -10.25 12.75
N ALA A 105 0.34 -10.02 12.29
CA ALA A 105 1.51 -9.99 13.15
C ALA A 105 1.45 -8.83 14.15
N PRO A 106 1.91 -9.02 15.40
CA PRO A 106 1.97 -7.93 16.36
C PRO A 106 2.99 -6.88 15.91
N LEU A 107 2.67 -5.59 16.07
CA LEU A 107 3.53 -4.50 15.62
C LEU A 107 4.98 -4.59 16.12
N LYS A 108 5.19 -5.05 17.35
CA LYS A 108 6.54 -5.26 17.92
C LYS A 108 7.40 -6.20 17.06
N SER A 109 6.78 -7.22 16.46
CA SER A 109 7.49 -8.16 15.58
C SER A 109 7.83 -7.53 14.23
N VAL A 110 6.93 -6.71 13.69
CA VAL A 110 7.16 -5.93 12.45
C VAL A 110 8.30 -4.94 12.66
N GLN A 111 8.24 -4.12 13.72
CA GLN A 111 9.29 -3.16 14.06
C GLN A 111 10.64 -3.82 14.34
N LYS A 112 10.64 -5.03 14.94
CA LYS A 112 11.88 -5.77 15.16
C LYS A 112 12.50 -6.18 13.83
N LEU A 113 11.71 -6.68 12.89
CA LEU A 113 12.19 -7.07 11.57
C LEU A 113 12.73 -5.88 10.76
N GLU A 114 12.11 -4.70 10.90
CA GLU A 114 12.57 -3.45 10.28
C GLU A 114 13.91 -2.97 10.85
N LYS A 115 14.08 -3.04 12.18
CA LYS A 115 15.31 -2.60 12.86
C LYS A 115 16.46 -3.60 12.72
N GLU A 116 16.14 -4.88 12.77
CA GLU A 116 17.08 -6.00 12.71
C GLU A 116 16.74 -6.83 11.47
N PRO A 117 17.17 -6.39 10.28
CA PRO A 117 16.91 -7.14 9.07
C PRO A 117 17.53 -8.53 9.18
N PRO A 118 16.85 -9.57 8.65
CA PRO A 118 17.30 -10.94 8.79
C PRO A 118 18.70 -11.12 8.18
N HIS A 119 19.51 -11.94 8.86
CA HIS A 119 20.84 -12.29 8.41
C HIS A 119 20.78 -12.86 6.97
N HIS A 120 21.82 -12.63 6.17
CA HIS A 120 21.80 -12.97 4.74
C HIS A 120 21.47 -14.44 4.46
N ASN A 121 21.93 -15.36 5.32
CA ASN A 121 21.64 -16.80 5.22
C ASN A 121 20.18 -17.17 5.56
N ASP A 122 19.47 -16.34 6.31
CA ASP A 122 18.08 -16.60 6.72
C ASP A 122 17.05 -15.95 5.79
N ARG A 123 17.48 -15.14 4.81
CA ARG A 123 16.59 -14.39 3.91
C ARG A 123 15.61 -15.28 3.15
N ALA A 124 16.08 -16.41 2.62
CA ALA A 124 15.22 -17.35 1.89
C ALA A 124 14.12 -17.93 2.80
N ARG A 125 14.45 -18.23 4.07
CA ARG A 125 13.48 -18.73 5.06
C ARG A 125 12.44 -17.67 5.42
N VAL A 126 12.86 -16.41 5.57
CA VAL A 126 11.97 -15.29 5.88
C VAL A 126 11.06 -14.95 4.70
N GLN A 127 11.54 -15.08 3.46
CA GLN A 127 10.73 -14.90 2.26
C GLN A 127 9.68 -16.00 2.08
N LEU A 128 9.95 -17.23 2.54
CA LEU A 128 8.95 -18.31 2.55
C LEU A 128 7.92 -18.14 3.67
N ASN A 129 8.38 -17.65 4.83
CA ASN A 129 7.56 -17.41 6.01
C ASN A 129 7.44 -15.91 6.27
N GLU A 130 6.89 -15.19 5.28
CA GLU A 130 6.67 -13.75 5.42
C GLU A 130 5.77 -13.48 6.62
N LEU A 131 6.15 -12.45 7.37
CA LEU A 131 5.38 -11.99 8.50
C LEU A 131 4.05 -11.45 7.98
N ASN A 132 2.93 -11.90 8.55
CA ASN A 132 1.59 -11.49 8.12
C ASN A 132 1.28 -10.05 8.58
N ASP A 133 1.96 -9.08 7.98
CA ASP A 133 1.82 -7.69 8.34
C ASP A 133 0.58 -7.05 7.68
N SER A 134 -0.20 -6.37 8.51
CA SER A 134 -1.37 -5.61 8.08
C SER A 134 -1.02 -4.25 7.50
N GLY A 135 0.21 -3.78 7.72
CA GLY A 135 0.66 -2.45 7.31
C GLY A 135 -0.01 -1.34 8.11
N PRO A 136 0.25 -0.06 7.76
CA PRO A 136 -0.26 1.09 8.52
C PRO A 136 -1.64 1.61 8.07
N LEU A 137 -2.17 1.11 6.95
CA LEU A 137 -3.32 1.70 6.24
C LEU A 137 -4.52 0.76 6.28
N ARG A 138 -5.70 1.31 6.56
CA ARG A 138 -6.97 0.57 6.55
C ARG A 138 -8.00 1.29 5.70
N GLY A 139 -8.69 0.55 4.84
CA GLY A 139 -9.89 0.99 4.14
C GLY A 139 -11.08 0.77 5.05
N VAL A 140 -11.96 1.78 5.13
CA VAL A 140 -13.20 1.72 5.89
C VAL A 140 -14.36 1.59 4.93
N VAL A 141 -15.20 0.58 5.15
CA VAL A 141 -16.39 0.31 4.34
C VAL A 141 -17.64 0.29 5.17
N ALA A 142 -18.71 0.80 4.58
CA ALA A 142 -20.07 0.63 5.09
C ALA A 142 -20.62 -0.71 4.57
N VAL A 143 -21.10 -1.57 5.46
CA VAL A 143 -21.61 -2.90 5.10
C VAL A 143 -23.00 -3.07 5.66
N GLU A 144 -23.95 -3.51 4.84
CA GLU A 144 -25.30 -3.81 5.30
C GLU A 144 -25.31 -5.14 6.08
N LYS A 145 -25.72 -5.10 7.34
CA LYS A 145 -25.59 -6.24 8.27
C LYS A 145 -26.43 -7.45 7.86
N GLN A 146 -27.58 -7.23 7.23
CA GLN A 146 -28.50 -8.30 6.84
C GLN A 146 -28.00 -9.09 5.62
N THR A 147 -27.40 -8.40 4.66
CA THR A 147 -27.02 -8.95 3.35
C THR A 147 -25.52 -9.20 3.23
N GLY A 148 -24.70 -8.57 4.08
CA GLY A 148 -23.25 -8.51 3.91
C GLY A 148 -22.82 -7.66 2.69
N HIS A 149 -23.74 -6.88 2.12
CA HIS A 149 -23.45 -6.11 0.92
C HIS A 149 -22.58 -4.87 1.24
N ASN A 150 -21.49 -4.71 0.49
CA ASN A 150 -20.60 -3.56 0.60
C ASN A 150 -21.25 -2.33 -0.05
N CYS A 151 -21.62 -1.34 0.76
CA CYS A 151 -22.26 -0.10 0.33
C CYS A 151 -21.29 0.91 -0.32
N GLY A 152 -19.99 0.59 -0.35
CA GLY A 152 -18.90 1.45 -0.83
C GLY A 152 -17.86 1.71 0.25
N VAL A 153 -16.69 2.23 -0.15
CA VAL A 153 -15.65 2.65 0.79
C VAL A 153 -15.93 4.08 1.26
N ALA A 154 -16.03 4.25 2.58
CA ALA A 154 -16.23 5.54 3.23
C ALA A 154 -14.94 6.36 3.21
N GLY A 155 -13.79 5.70 3.38
CA GLY A 155 -12.49 6.33 3.22
C GLY A 155 -11.34 5.46 3.69
N VAL A 156 -10.20 6.09 3.93
CA VAL A 156 -8.99 5.44 4.44
C VAL A 156 -8.65 6.03 5.79
N ILE A 157 -8.31 5.17 6.73
CA ILE A 157 -7.70 5.54 8.01
C ILE A 157 -6.29 4.99 8.08
N TYR A 158 -5.47 5.62 8.90
CA TYR A 158 -4.08 5.23 9.10
C TYR A 158 -3.68 5.40 10.57
N HIS A 159 -2.67 4.63 10.98
CA HIS A 159 -2.02 4.84 12.27
C HIS A 159 -0.98 5.97 12.16
N PRO A 160 -1.12 7.07 12.94
CA PRO A 160 -0.16 8.16 12.92
C PRO A 160 1.20 7.71 13.46
N GLU A 161 2.26 8.44 13.14
CA GLU A 161 3.61 8.07 13.57
C GLU A 161 3.73 8.12 15.09
N GLY A 162 4.21 7.02 15.69
CA GLY A 162 4.40 6.92 17.13
C GLY A 162 3.19 6.43 17.92
N SER A 163 1.99 6.38 17.33
CA SER A 163 0.82 5.75 17.95
C SER A 163 0.36 4.52 17.18
N THR A 164 0.04 3.47 17.91
CA THR A 164 -0.33 2.15 17.37
C THR A 164 -1.81 1.86 17.52
N HIS A 165 -2.50 2.70 18.28
CA HIS A 165 -3.91 2.54 18.62
C HIS A 165 -4.76 3.65 18.01
N ASP A 166 -4.18 4.83 17.85
CA ASP A 166 -4.91 5.95 17.26
C ASP A 166 -5.08 5.73 15.76
N LEU A 167 -6.21 6.19 15.25
CA LEU A 167 -6.60 6.10 13.85
C LEU A 167 -6.98 7.50 13.38
N ASP A 168 -6.29 7.97 12.35
CA ASP A 168 -6.59 9.24 11.69
C ASP A 168 -7.14 9.00 10.29
N ARG A 169 -8.12 9.81 9.90
CA ARG A 169 -8.63 9.81 8.53
C ARG A 169 -7.62 10.42 7.57
N ALA A 170 -7.34 9.69 6.49
CA ALA A 170 -6.57 10.21 5.37
C ALA A 170 -7.37 11.25 4.60
N ARG A 171 -6.74 12.38 4.27
CA ARG A 171 -7.37 13.41 3.45
C ARG A 171 -7.39 12.96 2.01
N MET A 172 -8.52 13.16 1.33
CA MET A 172 -8.62 12.89 -0.10
C MET A 172 -8.25 14.14 -0.90
N GLY A 173 -7.55 13.97 -2.00
CA GLY A 173 -7.24 15.04 -2.92
C GLY A 173 -6.86 14.51 -4.30
N PRO A 174 -6.44 15.40 -5.22
CA PRO A 174 -6.13 15.01 -6.58
C PRO A 174 -4.89 14.11 -6.65
N LEU A 175 -4.89 13.20 -7.61
CA LEU A 175 -3.83 12.24 -7.88
C LEU A 175 -2.54 12.96 -8.32
N ASN A 176 -1.50 12.83 -7.50
CA ASN A 176 -0.19 13.40 -7.78
C ASN A 176 0.63 12.48 -8.71
N ARG A 177 1.86 12.89 -9.03
CA ARG A 177 2.78 12.11 -9.89
C ARG A 177 3.03 10.71 -9.34
N GLU A 178 3.33 10.61 -8.04
CA GLU A 178 3.61 9.34 -7.36
C GLU A 178 2.39 8.39 -7.38
N GLY A 179 1.18 8.91 -7.14
CA GLY A 179 -0.05 8.12 -7.21
C GLY A 179 -0.34 7.60 -8.61
N ARG A 180 0.00 8.37 -9.66
CA ARG A 180 -0.09 7.88 -11.05
C ARG A 180 0.89 6.74 -11.33
N GLN A 181 2.10 6.82 -10.81
CA GLN A 181 3.08 5.73 -10.91
C GLN A 181 2.61 4.50 -10.13
N PHE A 182 2.05 4.71 -8.94
CA PHE A 182 1.48 3.64 -8.13
C PHE A 182 0.40 2.88 -8.91
N LEU A 183 -0.53 3.60 -9.57
CA LEU A 183 -1.56 2.95 -10.39
C LEU A 183 -1.00 2.10 -11.53
N LYS A 184 0.09 2.54 -12.16
CA LYS A 184 0.76 1.77 -13.21
C LYS A 184 1.35 0.48 -12.65
N ARG A 185 2.12 0.57 -11.54
CA ARG A 185 2.69 -0.59 -10.86
C ARG A 185 1.62 -1.58 -10.40
N PHE A 186 0.55 -1.06 -9.82
CA PHE A 186 -0.56 -1.88 -9.36
C PHE A 186 -1.24 -2.63 -10.53
N ALA A 187 -1.42 -1.98 -11.69
CA ALA A 187 -1.96 -2.64 -12.88
C ALA A 187 -1.00 -3.69 -13.47
N ASP A 188 0.32 -3.46 -13.39
CA ASP A 188 1.33 -4.44 -13.82
C ASP A 188 1.41 -5.65 -12.87
N ASP A 189 1.16 -5.43 -11.56
CA ASP A 189 1.12 -6.49 -10.54
C ASP A 189 -0.16 -7.35 -10.61
N ASP A 190 -1.29 -6.76 -11.05
CA ASP A 190 -2.60 -7.42 -11.22
C ASP A 190 -2.67 -8.27 -12.51
N GLY A 191 -1.71 -8.09 -13.43
CA GLY A 191 -1.64 -8.86 -14.68
C GLY A 191 -1.04 -10.26 -14.51
N ASP A 192 -1.56 -11.23 -15.27
CA ASP A 192 -1.10 -12.64 -15.32
C ASP A 192 0.38 -12.79 -15.80
N HIS A 193 0.95 -11.70 -16.31
CA HIS A 193 2.35 -11.58 -16.62
C HIS A 193 2.92 -10.48 -15.73
N ARG A 194 3.40 -10.83 -14.53
CA ARG A 194 4.34 -9.97 -13.77
C ARG A 194 5.41 -9.54 -14.75
N VAL A 195 5.34 -8.29 -15.20
CA VAL A 195 6.04 -7.86 -16.41
C VAL A 195 7.54 -8.06 -16.21
N THR A 196 8.10 -9.07 -16.86
CA THR A 196 9.53 -9.44 -16.85
C THR A 196 10.37 -8.51 -17.71
N THR A 197 9.90 -7.28 -18.00
CA THR A 197 10.71 -6.35 -18.79
C THR A 197 11.71 -5.66 -17.86
N TRP A 198 12.98 -5.86 -18.16
CA TRP A 198 14.09 -5.11 -17.58
C TRP A 198 14.48 -3.95 -18.52
N PRO A 199 14.69 -2.72 -18.00
CA PRO A 199 14.36 -2.30 -16.64
C PRO A 199 12.84 -2.29 -16.43
N PRO A 200 12.36 -2.35 -15.17
CA PRO A 200 10.97 -2.00 -14.87
C PRO A 200 10.65 -0.69 -15.60
N ARG A 201 9.42 -0.50 -16.09
CA ARG A 201 9.03 0.70 -16.85
C ARG A 201 9.02 1.99 -15.98
N ASP A 202 9.77 1.96 -14.88
CA ASP A 202 9.55 2.64 -13.61
C ASP A 202 10.73 3.48 -13.13
N GLU A 203 11.86 3.52 -13.81
CA GLU A 203 12.90 4.46 -13.41
C GLU A 203 12.73 5.75 -14.24
N ASP A 204 12.22 6.80 -13.57
CA ASP A 204 12.42 8.17 -14.06
C ASP A 204 13.94 8.44 -14.13
N GLY A 205 14.38 9.39 -14.96
CA GLY A 205 15.82 9.70 -15.10
C GLY A 205 16.55 9.92 -13.76
N ASP A 206 15.85 10.43 -12.74
CA ASP A 206 16.40 10.63 -11.39
C ASP A 206 16.54 9.32 -10.59
N ASP A 207 15.58 8.39 -10.71
CA ASP A 207 15.66 7.07 -10.07
C ASP A 207 16.66 6.17 -10.78
N LEU A 208 16.74 6.25 -12.12
CA LEU A 208 17.80 5.65 -12.94
C LEU A 208 19.16 6.20 -12.52
N ALA A 209 19.31 7.52 -12.36
CA ALA A 209 20.55 8.12 -11.92
C ALA A 209 20.94 7.71 -10.48
N LEU A 210 19.97 7.59 -9.57
CA LEU A 210 20.18 7.07 -8.21
C LEU A 210 20.52 5.58 -8.19
N TYR A 211 20.00 4.80 -9.12
CA TYR A 211 20.29 3.38 -9.29
C TYR A 211 21.67 3.18 -9.92
N GLU A 212 21.95 3.83 -11.05
CA GLU A 212 23.24 3.86 -11.73
C GLU A 212 24.35 4.34 -10.80
N GLY A 213 24.13 5.43 -10.05
CA GLY A 213 25.07 5.93 -9.05
C GLY A 213 25.33 4.98 -7.88
N ARG A 214 24.39 4.06 -7.57
CA ARG A 214 24.62 2.97 -6.60
C ARG A 214 25.48 1.86 -7.20
N TYR A 215 25.28 1.50 -8.47
CA TYR A 215 26.04 0.44 -9.14
C TYR A 215 27.43 0.88 -9.63
N GLU A 216 27.62 2.15 -9.99
CA GLU A 216 28.94 2.72 -10.25
C GLU A 216 29.87 2.57 -9.03
N LYS A 217 29.34 2.75 -7.82
CA LYS A 217 30.11 2.55 -6.57
C LYS A 217 30.50 1.09 -6.34
N VAL A 218 29.67 0.13 -6.75
CA VAL A 218 29.96 -1.31 -6.63
C VAL A 218 31.01 -1.75 -7.66
N ARG A 219 31.06 -1.09 -8.81
CA ARG A 219 32.09 -1.28 -9.85
C ARG A 219 33.32 -0.40 -9.64
N ALA A 220 33.63 0.00 -8.41
CA ALA A 220 34.95 0.52 -8.10
C ALA A 220 35.99 -0.47 -8.64
N SER A 221 36.79 -0.03 -9.62
CA SER A 221 37.78 -0.86 -10.30
C SER A 221 38.61 -1.57 -9.26
N LYS A 222 38.76 -2.91 -9.39
CA LYS A 222 39.64 -3.71 -8.53
C LYS A 222 40.92 -2.92 -8.26
N PRO A 223 41.36 -2.79 -6.98
CA PRO A 223 42.60 -2.10 -6.69
C PRO A 223 43.69 -2.72 -7.57
N LYS A 224 44.45 -1.86 -8.28
CA LYS A 224 45.51 -2.31 -9.17
C LYS A 224 46.39 -3.29 -8.39
N PRO A 225 46.72 -4.47 -8.94
CA PRO A 225 47.59 -5.41 -8.24
C PRO A 225 48.87 -4.67 -7.86
N MET A 226 49.23 -4.72 -6.57
CA MET A 226 50.47 -4.10 -6.09
C MET A 226 51.63 -4.60 -6.96
N PRO A 227 52.55 -3.71 -7.37
CA PRO A 227 53.72 -4.13 -8.10
C PRO A 227 54.47 -5.18 -7.26
N LYS A 228 54.72 -6.36 -7.84
CA LYS A 228 55.52 -7.40 -7.20
C LYS A 228 56.87 -6.78 -6.86
N SER A 229 57.21 -6.68 -5.57
CA SER A 229 58.53 -6.22 -5.18
C SER A 229 59.57 -7.25 -5.67
N PRO A 230 60.59 -6.83 -6.42
CA PRO A 230 61.62 -7.74 -6.89
C PRO A 230 62.67 -7.82 -5.79
N ASN A 231 62.37 -8.45 -4.65
CA ASN A 231 63.39 -8.92 -3.71
C ASN A 231 62.76 -9.78 -2.60
N ASN A 232 62.64 -11.07 -2.87
CA ASN A 232 62.68 -12.08 -1.81
C ASN A 232 63.55 -13.24 -2.29
N LYS A 233 64.87 -12.98 -2.34
CA LYS A 233 65.92 -13.99 -2.48
C LYS A 233 66.76 -14.03 -1.20
N PHE A 234 66.12 -14.24 -0.05
CA PHE A 234 66.84 -14.65 1.15
C PHE A 234 65.92 -15.55 1.94
N PHE A 235 65.99 -16.86 1.67
CA PHE A 235 65.91 -17.97 2.63
C PHE A 235 65.99 -19.27 1.82
N LYS A 236 67.23 -19.60 1.42
CA LYS A 236 67.67 -20.97 1.19
C LYS A 236 69.06 -21.10 1.83
N LYS A 237 69.09 -21.66 3.02
CA LYS A 237 70.07 -22.64 3.50
C LYS A 237 69.49 -23.27 4.75
#